data_AF-A0A6H5JHE2-F1
#
_entry.id   AF-A0A6H5JHE2-F1
#
_cell.length_a   1.000
_cell.length_b   1.000
_cell.length_c   1.000
_cell.angle_alpha   90.00
_cell.angle_beta   90.00
_cell.angle_gamma   90.00
#
_symmetry.space_group_name_H-M   'P 1'
#
loop_
_entity.id
_entity.type
_entity.pdbx_description
1 polymer ?
#
loop_
_entity_poly.entity_id
_entity_poly.type
_entity_poly.pdbx_seq_one_letter_code
_entity_poly.pdbx_strand_id
1 'polypeptide(L)'
;MFSHLEQNRGVLPLTSKGDIHPAILALGRKYSSGEVTGATARAVAMLMAFKQVVMDYSTPPDKMLSWDLDKRLRPMMQYLIDCRPHSVSMGNAHKVREVLALILLLCKTVNVLTDEPLTKNLCKALRNIIAKSPPSLPEEEAKASIVDKINEFINTRITLAANEIAKNAITKIRDGDVILTYGRSSLVESVLVAAQQAKRGSFRVIIVDSRPEVEGRQLSETLSAEGIPCTYVLLTAISYIMREVTKVFIGASAMMSNGAVLSRVGTAVVAMMARSHNLPIMFCCETYKVRLLMLWLAS
;
A
#
# COMPACT_ATOMS: atom_id res chain seq x y z
N MET A 1 -7.88 23.35 -13.61
CA MET A 1 -6.73 22.53 -13.15
C MET A 1 -7.16 21.09 -12.82
N PHE A 2 -8.20 20.88 -11.99
CA PHE A 2 -8.58 19.53 -11.51
C PHE A 2 -9.73 18.85 -12.29
N SER A 3 -10.07 19.34 -13.49
CA SER A 3 -11.21 18.83 -14.28
C SER A 3 -11.03 17.40 -14.80
N HIS A 4 -9.78 16.93 -14.91
CA HIS A 4 -9.44 15.58 -15.34
C HIS A 4 -9.41 14.55 -14.19
N LEU A 5 -9.58 14.99 -12.93
CA LEU A 5 -9.60 14.10 -11.78
C LEU A 5 -11.03 13.61 -11.52
N GLU A 6 -11.19 12.30 -11.36
CA GLU A 6 -12.48 11.72 -10.96
C GLU A 6 -12.85 12.19 -9.53
N GLN A 7 -13.99 12.86 -9.40
CA GLN A 7 -14.49 13.40 -8.13
C GLN A 7 -15.68 12.59 -7.57
N ASN A 8 -15.69 11.26 -7.77
CA ASN A 8 -16.77 10.42 -7.27
C ASN A 8 -16.77 10.37 -5.74
N ARG A 9 -17.64 11.18 -5.13
CA ARG A 9 -17.90 11.20 -3.69
C ARG A 9 -18.87 10.08 -3.33
N GLY A 10 -18.41 9.01 -2.71
CA GLY A 10 -19.20 8.17 -1.78
C GLY A 10 -20.48 7.50 -2.31
N VAL A 11 -20.86 7.67 -3.58
CA VAL A 11 -21.96 6.96 -4.20
C VAL A 11 -21.41 5.60 -4.63
N LEU A 12 -21.71 4.57 -3.84
CA LEU A 12 -21.50 3.19 -4.26
C LEU A 12 -22.19 3.02 -5.63
N PRO A 13 -21.55 2.39 -6.62
CA PRO A 13 -22.21 2.09 -7.89
C PRO A 13 -23.50 1.32 -7.59
N LEU A 14 -24.66 1.99 -7.71
CA LEU A 14 -25.98 1.41 -7.40
C LEU A 14 -26.30 0.19 -8.26
N THR A 15 -25.58 0.03 -9.37
CA THR A 15 -25.74 -1.06 -10.32
C THR A 15 -24.37 -1.42 -10.90
N SER A 16 -23.69 -2.41 -10.33
CA SER A 16 -22.60 -3.03 -11.06
C SER A 16 -23.18 -3.86 -12.21
N LYS A 17 -22.77 -3.57 -13.45
CA LYS A 17 -23.03 -4.44 -14.60
C LYS A 17 -22.26 -5.76 -14.40
N GLY A 18 -22.85 -6.72 -13.70
CA GLY A 18 -22.28 -8.05 -13.46
C GLY A 18 -22.52 -8.57 -12.04
N ASP A 19 -22.51 -9.90 -11.92
CA ASP A 19 -22.59 -10.62 -10.65
C ASP A 19 -21.30 -10.40 -9.84
N ILE A 20 -21.35 -9.48 -8.87
CA ILE A 20 -20.22 -9.17 -7.99
C ILE A 20 -20.32 -10.00 -6.72
N HIS A 21 -19.21 -10.65 -6.39
CA HIS A 21 -19.09 -11.47 -5.20
C HIS A 21 -19.40 -10.69 -3.90
N PRO A 22 -20.16 -11.25 -2.94
CA PRO A 22 -20.50 -10.57 -1.68
C PRO A 22 -19.29 -10.03 -0.90
N ALA A 23 -18.17 -10.75 -0.90
CA ALA A 23 -16.93 -10.29 -0.26
C ALA A 23 -16.38 -8.98 -0.87
N ILE A 24 -16.53 -8.80 -2.19
CA ILE A 24 -16.10 -7.59 -2.90
C ILE A 24 -17.06 -6.44 -2.65
N LEU A 25 -18.37 -6.71 -2.60
CA LEU A 25 -19.38 -5.71 -2.22
C LEU A 25 -19.14 -5.18 -0.80
N ALA A 26 -18.88 -6.08 0.15
CA ALA A 26 -18.54 -5.72 1.53
C ALA A 26 -17.26 -4.88 1.59
N LEU A 27 -16.22 -5.25 0.84
CA LEU A 27 -14.98 -4.48 0.76
C LEU A 27 -15.21 -3.08 0.14
N GLY A 28 -16.01 -2.97 -0.92
CA GLY A 28 -16.36 -1.70 -1.54
C GLY A 28 -17.04 -0.74 -0.56
N ARG A 29 -17.97 -1.24 0.27
CA ARG A 29 -18.59 -0.47 1.36
C ARG A 29 -17.54 0.03 2.36
N LYS A 30 -16.60 -0.82 2.78
CA LYS A 30 -15.50 -0.46 3.69
C LYS A 30 -14.53 0.58 3.10
N TYR A 31 -14.31 0.55 1.78
CA TYR A 31 -13.51 1.56 1.10
C TYR A 31 -14.23 2.91 1.01
N SER A 32 -15.53 2.90 0.69
CA SER A 32 -16.34 4.12 0.57
C SER A 32 -16.57 4.82 1.90
N SER A 33 -16.75 4.06 2.99
CA SER A 33 -16.97 4.57 4.35
C SER A 33 -15.70 5.05 5.04
N GLY A 34 -14.52 4.76 4.48
CA GLY A 34 -13.25 5.09 5.13
C GLY A 34 -12.87 4.17 6.29
N GLU A 35 -13.58 3.06 6.52
CA GLU A 35 -13.22 2.07 7.56
C GLU A 35 -11.82 1.49 7.30
N VAL A 36 -11.49 1.19 6.04
CA VAL A 36 -10.16 0.73 5.64
C VAL A 36 -9.39 1.85 4.96
N THR A 37 -8.46 2.45 5.70
CA THR A 37 -7.58 3.53 5.26
C THR A 37 -6.12 3.09 5.23
N GLY A 38 -5.31 3.77 4.42
CA GLY A 38 -3.90 3.44 4.24
C GLY A 38 -3.61 2.46 3.11
N ALA A 39 -2.44 2.65 2.48
CA ALA A 39 -2.06 1.93 1.27
C ALA A 39 -1.88 0.41 1.52
N THR A 40 -1.26 0.02 2.64
CA THR A 40 -1.00 -1.38 2.97
C THR A 40 -2.28 -2.12 3.39
N ALA A 41 -3.08 -1.54 4.29
CA ALA A 41 -4.33 -2.14 4.76
C ALA A 41 -5.33 -2.37 3.62
N ARG A 42 -5.46 -1.40 2.68
CA ARG A 42 -6.30 -1.58 1.49
C ARG A 42 -5.80 -2.74 0.62
N ALA A 43 -4.49 -2.87 0.38
CA ALA A 43 -3.92 -3.96 -0.41
C ALA A 43 -4.16 -5.33 0.24
N VAL A 44 -3.95 -5.47 1.55
CA VAL A 44 -4.23 -6.72 2.28
C VAL A 44 -5.71 -7.08 2.23
N ALA A 45 -6.60 -6.12 2.50
CA ALA A 45 -8.04 -6.35 2.46
C ALA A 45 -8.54 -6.77 1.06
N MET A 46 -7.95 -6.19 0.00
CA MET A 46 -8.21 -6.58 -1.39
C MET A 46 -7.78 -8.02 -1.65
N LEU A 47 -6.56 -8.40 -1.27
CA LEU A 47 -6.04 -9.76 -1.44
C LEU A 47 -6.87 -10.79 -0.67
N MET A 48 -7.29 -10.47 0.55
CA MET A 48 -8.18 -11.33 1.33
C MET A 48 -9.56 -11.49 0.70
N ALA A 49 -10.14 -10.41 0.15
CA ALA A 49 -11.41 -10.50 -0.57
C ALA A 49 -11.29 -11.35 -1.85
N PHE A 50 -10.19 -11.22 -2.60
CA PHE A 50 -9.96 -12.06 -3.77
C PHE A 50 -9.67 -13.52 -3.42
N LYS A 51 -9.00 -13.78 -2.30
CA LYS A 51 -8.87 -15.14 -1.76
C LYS A 51 -10.25 -15.77 -1.56
N GLN A 52 -11.20 -15.03 -0.97
CA GLN A 52 -12.57 -15.53 -0.80
C GLN A 52 -13.27 -15.79 -2.14
N VAL A 53 -13.13 -14.87 -3.11
CA VAL A 53 -13.68 -15.07 -4.47
C VAL A 53 -13.14 -16.33 -5.13
N VAL A 54 -11.85 -16.63 -4.99
CA VAL A 54 -11.22 -17.81 -5.60
C VAL A 54 -11.71 -19.10 -4.93
N MET A 55 -11.89 -19.08 -3.61
CA MET A 55 -12.42 -20.21 -2.85
C MET A 55 -13.87 -20.53 -3.23
N ASP A 56 -14.71 -19.50 -3.39
CA ASP A 56 -16.14 -19.65 -3.69
C ASP A 56 -16.43 -19.86 -5.19
N TYR A 57 -15.40 -19.71 -6.04
CA TYR A 57 -15.53 -19.89 -7.48
C TYR A 57 -15.70 -21.38 -7.85
N SER A 58 -16.51 -21.67 -8.87
CA SER A 58 -16.64 -23.00 -9.47
C SER A 58 -16.52 -22.89 -10.99
N THR A 59 -15.67 -23.73 -11.60
CA THR A 59 -15.44 -23.68 -13.05
C THR A 59 -16.63 -24.31 -13.80
N PRO A 60 -17.21 -23.62 -14.80
CA PRO A 60 -18.13 -24.27 -15.72
C PRO A 60 -17.43 -25.40 -16.50
N PRO A 61 -18.12 -26.52 -16.80
CA PRO A 61 -17.50 -27.71 -17.41
C PRO A 61 -16.81 -27.44 -18.76
N ASP A 62 -17.23 -26.38 -19.46
CA ASP A 62 -16.78 -26.06 -20.83
C ASP A 62 -15.62 -25.06 -20.86
N LYS A 63 -15.13 -24.62 -19.69
CA LYS A 63 -14.18 -23.51 -19.59
C LYS A 63 -12.94 -23.89 -18.79
N MET A 64 -11.82 -23.28 -19.18
CA MET A 64 -10.61 -23.32 -18.36
C MET A 64 -10.76 -22.39 -17.16
N LEU A 65 -10.53 -22.92 -15.95
CA LEU A 65 -10.47 -22.16 -14.69
C LEU A 65 -9.70 -20.86 -14.87
N SER A 66 -8.57 -20.93 -15.58
CA SER A 66 -7.66 -19.81 -15.73
C SER A 66 -8.23 -18.58 -16.41
N TRP A 67 -9.00 -18.82 -17.46
CA TRP A 67 -9.52 -17.79 -18.33
C TRP A 67 -10.83 -17.22 -17.79
N ASP A 68 -11.73 -18.08 -17.31
CA ASP A 68 -13.03 -17.65 -16.79
C ASP A 68 -12.89 -16.92 -15.44
N LEU A 69 -11.95 -17.36 -14.58
CA LEU A 69 -11.65 -16.65 -13.34
C LEU A 69 -11.11 -15.23 -13.61
N ASP A 70 -10.14 -15.04 -14.51
CA ASP A 70 -9.66 -13.70 -14.88
C ASP A 70 -10.79 -12.83 -15.45
N LYS A 71 -11.70 -13.41 -16.25
CA LYS A 71 -12.86 -12.70 -16.78
C LYS A 71 -13.81 -12.24 -15.68
N ARG A 72 -14.06 -13.06 -14.65
CA ARG A 72 -14.94 -12.70 -13.52
C ARG A 72 -14.31 -11.71 -12.55
N LEU A 73 -12.99 -11.73 -12.40
CA LEU A 73 -12.28 -10.81 -11.50
C LEU A 73 -12.30 -9.36 -12.03
N ARG A 74 -12.32 -9.15 -13.36
CA ARG A 74 -12.25 -7.82 -13.98
C ARG A 74 -13.36 -6.85 -13.53
N PRO A 75 -14.66 -7.21 -13.63
CA PRO A 75 -15.74 -6.36 -13.12
C PRO A 75 -15.61 -6.07 -11.62
N MET A 76 -15.19 -7.05 -10.82
CA MET A 76 -15.00 -6.91 -9.37
C MET A 76 -13.91 -5.88 -9.03
N MET A 77 -12.80 -5.90 -9.77
CA MET A 77 -11.75 -4.91 -9.58
C MET A 77 -12.15 -3.52 -10.05
N GLN A 78 -12.92 -3.42 -11.15
CA GLN A 78 -13.45 -2.14 -11.62
C GLN A 78 -14.41 -1.54 -10.60
N TYR A 79 -15.32 -2.34 -10.03
CA TYR A 79 -16.19 -1.90 -8.95
C TYR A 79 -15.42 -1.34 -7.75
N LEU A 80 -14.32 -1.98 -7.33
CA LEU A 80 -13.47 -1.45 -6.26
C LEU A 80 -12.79 -0.12 -6.64
N ILE A 81 -12.43 0.09 -7.90
CA ILE A 81 -11.95 1.40 -8.40
C ILE A 81 -13.04 2.45 -8.26
N ASP A 82 -14.23 2.12 -8.73
CA ASP A 82 -15.38 3.02 -8.75
C ASP A 82 -15.79 3.40 -7.32
N CYS A 83 -15.66 2.48 -6.34
CA CYS A 83 -15.86 2.78 -4.92
C CYS A 83 -14.80 3.73 -4.35
N ARG A 84 -13.52 3.54 -4.72
CA ARG A 84 -12.41 4.39 -4.30
C ARG A 84 -11.17 4.11 -5.18
N PRO A 85 -10.58 5.13 -5.84
CA PRO A 85 -9.38 4.93 -6.65
C PRO A 85 -8.29 4.14 -5.92
N HIS A 86 -7.71 3.16 -6.62
CA HIS A 86 -6.71 2.24 -6.07
C HIS A 86 -5.44 2.99 -5.64
N SER A 87 -4.86 2.59 -4.50
CA SER A 87 -3.53 3.05 -4.13
C SER A 87 -2.47 2.32 -4.95
N VAL A 88 -1.30 2.95 -5.13
CA VAL A 88 -0.17 2.35 -5.87
C VAL A 88 0.26 1.00 -5.28
N SER A 89 0.16 0.81 -3.97
CA SER A 89 0.35 -0.48 -3.29
C SER A 89 -0.57 -1.59 -3.81
N MET A 90 -1.83 -1.27 -4.12
CA MET A 90 -2.82 -2.22 -4.65
C MET A 90 -2.49 -2.57 -6.11
N GLY A 91 -2.01 -1.59 -6.89
CA GLY A 91 -1.60 -1.80 -8.27
C GLY A 91 -0.25 -2.51 -8.44
N ASN A 92 0.71 -2.27 -7.55
CA ASN A 92 2.08 -2.79 -7.64
C ASN A 92 2.29 -4.17 -7.01
N ALA A 93 1.27 -4.81 -6.43
CA ALA A 93 1.38 -6.18 -5.93
C ALA A 93 1.94 -7.17 -6.99
N HIS A 94 1.79 -6.85 -8.28
CA HIS A 94 2.39 -7.57 -9.42
C HIS A 94 3.90 -7.38 -9.64
N LYS A 95 4.46 -6.23 -9.22
CA LYS A 95 5.78 -5.72 -9.64
C LYS A 95 6.92 -6.28 -8.80
N VAL A 96 6.59 -7.03 -7.76
CA VAL A 96 7.58 -7.75 -6.93
C VAL A 96 8.00 -9.05 -7.61
N ARG A 97 8.39 -8.93 -8.88
CA ARG A 97 9.02 -10.01 -9.64
C ARG A 97 10.50 -9.70 -9.87
N GLU A 98 11.15 -9.21 -8.80
CA GLU A 98 12.58 -8.87 -8.72
C GLU A 98 12.93 -7.48 -9.26
N VAL A 99 13.62 -6.68 -8.45
CA VAL A 99 14.45 -5.58 -8.94
C VAL A 99 15.73 -6.21 -9.55
N LEU A 100 15.61 -6.83 -10.74
CA LEU A 100 16.66 -7.19 -11.72
C LEU A 100 17.06 -8.66 -12.02
N ALA A 101 16.77 -9.71 -11.25
CA ALA A 101 17.50 -10.98 -11.47
C ALA A 101 17.07 -11.83 -12.70
N LEU A 102 15.85 -11.70 -13.21
CA LEU A 102 15.39 -12.39 -14.44
C LEU A 102 15.20 -11.47 -15.65
N ILE A 103 15.83 -10.29 -15.67
CA ILE A 103 15.94 -9.47 -16.90
C ILE A 103 16.99 -10.07 -17.87
N LEU A 104 17.83 -11.02 -17.43
CA LEU A 104 19.01 -11.45 -18.19
C LEU A 104 19.04 -12.86 -18.79
N LEU A 105 18.07 -13.77 -18.57
CA LEU A 105 18.28 -15.16 -19.02
C LEU A 105 17.41 -15.72 -20.16
N LEU A 106 16.21 -15.23 -20.53
CA LEU A 106 15.37 -16.09 -21.41
C LEU A 106 14.56 -15.55 -22.59
N CYS A 107 14.31 -14.26 -22.83
CA CYS A 107 13.56 -13.86 -24.05
C CYS A 107 14.00 -12.47 -24.53
N LYS A 108 14.83 -12.30 -25.57
CA LYS A 108 14.48 -12.45 -26.99
C LYS A 108 13.04 -12.05 -27.33
N THR A 109 12.95 -10.85 -27.91
CA THR A 109 12.01 -10.42 -28.97
C THR A 109 10.54 -10.20 -28.64
N VAL A 110 10.08 -9.01 -29.01
CA VAL A 110 8.70 -8.52 -29.16
C VAL A 110 8.03 -7.96 -27.89
N ASN A 111 8.39 -6.71 -27.61
CA ASN A 111 7.51 -5.55 -27.79
C ASN A 111 6.03 -5.75 -27.42
N VAL A 112 5.65 -5.48 -26.16
CA VAL A 112 4.34 -4.92 -25.80
C VAL A 112 4.53 -4.00 -24.59
N LEU A 113 4.94 -2.77 -24.88
CA LEU A 113 4.58 -1.60 -24.09
C LEU A 113 3.10 -1.33 -24.35
N THR A 114 2.23 -1.65 -23.39
CA THR A 114 0.85 -1.14 -23.40
C THR A 114 0.53 -0.47 -22.08
N ASP A 115 0.42 0.84 -22.18
CA ASP A 115 -0.45 1.76 -21.44
C ASP A 115 -1.70 1.06 -20.89
N GLU A 116 -2.01 1.15 -19.58
CA GLU A 116 -3.35 0.83 -18.99
C GLU A 116 -3.42 0.85 -17.43
N PRO A 117 -4.61 1.05 -16.83
CA PRO A 117 -4.80 1.41 -15.42
C PRO A 117 -4.41 0.30 -14.42
N LEU A 118 -4.17 0.74 -13.17
CA LEU A 118 -3.73 0.00 -11.96
C LEU A 118 -4.33 -1.41 -11.77
N THR A 119 -5.53 -1.63 -12.30
CA THR A 119 -6.29 -2.88 -12.35
C THR A 119 -5.60 -4.01 -13.11
N LYS A 120 -5.03 -3.75 -14.30
CA LYS A 120 -4.53 -4.80 -15.21
C LYS A 120 -3.30 -5.55 -14.71
N ASN A 121 -2.63 -5.02 -13.70
CA ASN A 121 -1.38 -5.53 -13.17
C ASN A 121 -1.58 -6.62 -12.10
N LEU A 122 -2.51 -6.43 -11.16
CA LEU A 122 -2.97 -7.51 -10.29
C LEU A 122 -3.65 -8.61 -11.12
N CYS A 123 -4.44 -8.24 -12.15
CA CYS A 123 -4.97 -9.22 -13.11
C CYS A 123 -3.84 -10.01 -13.78
N LYS A 124 -2.70 -9.38 -14.10
CA LYS A 124 -1.54 -10.03 -14.73
C LYS A 124 -0.80 -10.95 -13.76
N ALA A 125 -0.71 -10.59 -12.48
CA ALA A 125 -0.13 -11.43 -11.43
C ALA A 125 -1.00 -12.65 -11.16
N LEU A 126 -2.31 -12.47 -10.98
CA LEU A 126 -3.28 -13.55 -10.89
C LEU A 126 -3.26 -14.38 -12.17
N ARG A 127 -3.34 -13.78 -13.37
CA ARG A 127 -3.21 -14.48 -14.67
C ARG A 127 -1.92 -15.27 -14.78
N ASN A 128 -0.78 -14.79 -14.30
CA ASN A 128 0.48 -15.51 -14.37
C ASN A 128 0.55 -16.65 -13.35
N ILE A 129 -0.02 -16.47 -12.16
CA ILE A 129 -0.15 -17.53 -11.16
C ILE A 129 -1.04 -18.64 -11.69
N ILE A 130 -2.15 -18.23 -12.30
CA ILE A 130 -3.18 -19.07 -12.87
C ILE A 130 -2.71 -19.75 -14.18
N ALA A 131 -1.96 -19.07 -15.05
CA ALA A 131 -1.43 -19.61 -16.30
C ALA A 131 -0.22 -20.54 -16.11
N LYS A 132 0.46 -20.46 -14.95
CA LYS A 132 1.52 -21.39 -14.57
C LYS A 132 1.00 -22.67 -13.90
N SER A 133 -0.29 -22.74 -13.57
CA SER A 133 -0.89 -23.98 -13.11
C SER A 133 -1.02 -24.94 -14.30
N PRO A 134 -0.43 -26.14 -14.27
CA PRO A 134 -0.57 -27.09 -15.36
C PRO A 134 -2.06 -27.43 -15.58
N PRO A 135 -2.50 -27.57 -16.84
CA PRO A 135 -3.91 -27.82 -17.17
C PRO A 135 -4.45 -29.18 -16.69
N SER A 136 -3.59 -30.00 -16.07
CA SER A 136 -3.90 -31.35 -15.59
C SER A 136 -4.22 -31.44 -14.09
N LEU A 137 -4.12 -30.33 -13.34
CA LEU A 137 -4.42 -30.36 -11.89
C LEU A 137 -5.93 -30.28 -11.63
N PRO A 138 -6.45 -31.02 -10.63
CA PRO A 138 -7.80 -30.82 -10.12
C PRO A 138 -8.05 -29.35 -9.75
N GLU A 139 -9.27 -28.87 -9.97
CA GLU A 139 -9.68 -27.49 -9.69
C GLU A 139 -9.36 -27.07 -8.24
N GLU A 140 -9.58 -27.97 -7.29
CA GLU A 140 -9.34 -27.74 -5.87
C GLU A 140 -7.84 -27.51 -5.56
N GLU A 141 -6.95 -28.25 -6.20
CA GLU A 141 -5.50 -28.05 -6.04
C GLU A 141 -5.03 -26.74 -6.68
N ALA A 142 -5.64 -26.36 -7.81
CA ALA A 142 -5.34 -25.09 -8.47
C ALA A 142 -5.79 -23.89 -7.61
N LYS A 143 -6.98 -23.96 -6.99
CA LYS A 143 -7.46 -22.95 -6.03
C LYS A 143 -6.56 -22.86 -4.81
N ALA A 144 -6.21 -24.00 -4.21
CA ALA A 144 -5.29 -24.06 -3.07
C ALA A 144 -3.95 -23.39 -3.38
N SER A 145 -3.35 -23.69 -4.55
CA SER A 145 -2.11 -23.05 -4.98
C SER A 145 -2.21 -21.53 -5.12
N ILE A 146 -3.34 -21.01 -5.62
CA ILE A 146 -3.57 -19.57 -5.74
C ILE A 146 -3.67 -18.93 -4.35
N VAL A 147 -4.42 -19.56 -3.45
CA VAL A 147 -4.62 -19.09 -2.07
C VAL A 147 -3.30 -19.07 -1.31
N ASP A 148 -2.49 -20.11 -1.44
CA ASP A 148 -1.18 -20.20 -0.80
C ASP A 148 -0.24 -19.10 -1.29
N LYS A 149 -0.21 -18.82 -2.60
CA LYS A 149 0.57 -17.71 -3.16
C LYS A 149 0.10 -16.35 -2.67
N ILE A 150 -1.21 -16.16 -2.44
CA ILE A 150 -1.73 -14.93 -1.84
C ILE A 150 -1.25 -14.79 -0.39
N ASN A 151 -1.34 -15.86 0.40
CA ASN A 151 -0.88 -15.86 1.80
C ASN A 151 0.65 -15.63 1.87
N GLU A 152 1.43 -16.30 1.02
CA GLU A 152 2.88 -16.13 0.89
C GLU A 152 3.23 -14.67 0.54
N PHE A 153 2.50 -14.05 -0.39
CA PHE A 153 2.71 -12.65 -0.75
C PHE A 153 2.49 -11.72 0.45
N ILE A 154 1.38 -11.90 1.17
CA ILE A 154 1.06 -11.07 2.36
C ILE A 154 2.14 -11.26 3.43
N ASN A 155 2.49 -12.51 3.76
CA ASN A 155 3.46 -12.81 4.80
C ASN A 155 4.85 -12.29 4.43
N THR A 156 5.34 -12.59 3.23
CA THR A 156 6.72 -12.28 2.83
C THR A 156 6.89 -10.81 2.45
N ARG A 157 6.02 -10.27 1.60
CA ARG A 157 6.21 -8.93 1.01
C ARG A 157 5.65 -7.80 1.85
N ILE A 158 4.73 -8.08 2.77
CA ILE A 158 4.11 -7.07 3.62
C ILE A 158 4.61 -7.25 5.05
N THR A 159 4.32 -8.38 5.70
CA THR A 159 4.58 -8.56 7.14
C THR A 159 6.07 -8.67 7.45
N LEU A 160 6.78 -9.63 6.85
CA LEU A 160 8.21 -9.83 7.08
C LEU A 160 9.02 -8.62 6.62
N ALA A 161 8.67 -8.03 5.47
CA ALA A 161 9.30 -6.81 4.98
C ALA A 161 9.12 -5.64 5.96
N ALA A 162 7.93 -5.45 6.53
CA ALA A 162 7.69 -4.42 7.54
C ALA A 162 8.56 -4.64 8.79
N ASN A 163 8.69 -5.88 9.25
CA ASN A 163 9.54 -6.22 10.39
C ASN A 163 11.02 -5.95 10.12
N GLU A 164 11.52 -6.28 8.93
CA GLU A 164 12.91 -5.98 8.55
C GLU A 164 13.17 -4.47 8.40
N ILE A 165 12.20 -3.73 7.86
CA ILE A 165 12.28 -2.26 7.81
C ILE A 165 12.31 -1.70 9.25
N ALA A 166 11.47 -2.21 10.15
CA ALA A 166 11.46 -1.80 11.55
C ALA A 166 12.81 -2.05 12.22
N LYS A 167 13.36 -3.27 12.12
CA LYS A 167 14.69 -3.60 12.67
C LYS A 167 15.77 -2.64 12.17
N ASN A 168 15.81 -2.37 10.87
CA ASN A 168 16.79 -1.46 10.27
C ASN A 168 16.57 -0.01 10.72
N ALA A 169 15.33 0.45 10.78
CA ALA A 169 14.97 1.81 11.16
C ALA A 169 15.27 2.11 12.64
N ILE A 170 15.07 1.13 13.54
CA ILE A 170 15.40 1.25 14.97
C ILE A 170 16.87 1.58 15.18
N THR A 171 17.78 1.05 14.35
CA THR A 171 19.22 1.35 14.46
C THR A 171 19.57 2.83 14.25
N LYS A 172 18.66 3.61 13.64
CA LYS A 172 18.84 5.03 13.36
C LYS A 172 18.30 5.94 14.46
N ILE A 173 17.52 5.38 15.39
CA ILE A 173 16.99 6.07 16.56
C ILE A 173 18.05 6.03 17.67
N ARG A 174 18.31 7.19 18.28
CA ARG A 174 19.27 7.39 19.37
C ARG A 174 18.55 7.91 20.61
N ASP A 175 19.17 7.72 21.76
CA ASP A 175 18.72 8.33 23.01
C ASP A 175 18.71 9.86 22.90
N GLY A 176 17.66 10.49 23.40
CA GLY A 176 17.40 11.93 23.29
C GLY A 176 16.80 12.39 21.97
N ASP A 177 16.47 11.49 21.03
CA ASP A 177 15.89 11.89 19.75
C ASP A 177 14.47 12.46 19.89
N VAL A 178 14.20 13.47 19.06
CA VAL A 178 12.86 14.04 18.86
C VAL A 178 12.44 13.71 17.44
N ILE A 179 11.59 12.70 17.31
CA ILE A 179 11.18 12.14 16.02
C ILE A 179 9.90 12.80 15.56
N LEU A 180 9.91 13.43 14.38
CA LEU A 180 8.70 13.95 13.75
C LEU A 180 8.11 12.93 12.77
N THR A 181 6.79 12.75 12.81
CA THR A 181 6.04 12.01 11.80
C THR A 181 4.82 12.80 11.31
N TYR A 182 4.27 12.39 10.17
CA TYR A 182 3.16 13.08 9.51
C TYR A 182 1.99 12.14 9.21
N GLY A 183 0.81 12.49 9.71
CA GLY A 183 -0.40 11.67 9.63
C GLY A 183 -0.24 10.34 10.35
N ARG A 184 -0.86 9.28 9.82
CA ARG A 184 -0.74 7.92 10.36
C ARG A 184 -0.19 6.95 9.33
N SER A 185 0.87 6.24 9.72
CA SER A 185 1.50 5.18 8.96
C SER A 185 1.73 3.97 9.85
N SER A 186 1.12 2.84 9.51
CA SER A 186 1.26 1.57 10.24
C SER A 186 2.72 1.10 10.33
N LEU A 187 3.53 1.40 9.32
CA LEU A 187 4.94 1.04 9.29
C LEU A 187 5.79 1.91 10.22
N VAL A 188 5.48 3.21 10.31
CA VAL A 188 6.19 4.11 11.23
C VAL A 188 5.75 3.85 12.66
N GLU A 189 4.46 3.59 12.87
CA GLU A 189 3.92 3.12 14.15
C GLU A 189 4.65 1.87 14.64
N SER A 190 4.78 0.82 13.81
CA SER A 190 5.51 -0.40 14.19
C SER A 190 7.00 -0.16 14.47
N VAL A 191 7.65 0.75 13.74
CA VAL A 191 9.05 1.15 14.01
C VAL A 191 9.18 1.80 15.39
N LEU A 192 8.30 2.75 15.73
CA LEU A 192 8.36 3.49 16.99
C LEU A 192 8.04 2.60 18.19
N VAL A 193 7.02 1.74 18.07
CA VAL A 193 6.68 0.76 19.12
C VAL A 193 7.81 -0.24 19.32
N ALA A 194 8.37 -0.78 18.24
CA ALA A 194 9.51 -1.70 18.34
C ALA A 194 10.77 -1.02 18.91
N ALA A 195 10.99 0.27 18.65
CA ALA A 195 12.08 1.04 19.24
C ALA A 195 11.93 1.19 20.76
N GLN A 196 10.70 1.45 21.23
CA GLN A 196 10.35 1.53 22.65
C GLN A 196 10.55 0.17 23.35
N GLN A 197 10.04 -0.90 22.75
CA GLN A 197 10.19 -2.27 23.28
C GLN A 197 11.66 -2.72 23.35
N ALA A 198 12.48 -2.30 22.38
CA ALA A 198 13.92 -2.55 22.38
C ALA A 198 14.71 -1.70 23.38
N LYS A 199 14.05 -0.81 24.16
CA LYS A 199 14.63 0.08 25.16
C LYS A 199 15.87 0.85 24.64
N ARG A 200 15.79 1.36 23.41
CA ARG A 200 16.91 2.03 22.71
C ARG A 200 17.23 3.45 23.23
N GLY A 201 16.72 3.80 24.40
CA GLY A 201 16.83 5.13 24.99
C GLY A 201 15.48 5.83 25.09
N SER A 202 15.48 6.95 25.79
CA SER A 202 14.38 7.89 25.85
C SER A 202 14.29 8.68 24.54
N PHE A 203 13.14 8.66 23.89
CA PHE A 203 12.85 9.51 22.74
C PHE A 203 11.41 9.99 22.86
N ARG A 204 11.09 11.09 22.17
CA ARG A 204 9.71 11.57 22.05
C ARG A 204 9.30 11.76 20.61
N VAL A 205 8.00 11.69 20.35
CA VAL A 205 7.44 11.73 19.02
C VAL A 205 6.57 12.97 18.84
N ILE A 206 6.79 13.70 17.75
CA ILE A 206 5.97 14.84 17.33
C ILE A 206 5.12 14.39 16.15
N ILE A 207 3.81 14.36 16.34
CA ILE A 207 2.85 13.94 15.33
C ILE A 207 2.27 15.20 14.70
N VAL A 208 2.65 15.45 13.45
CA VAL A 208 2.09 16.53 12.64
C VAL A 208 0.89 15.98 11.87
N ASP A 209 -0.22 16.68 11.92
CA ASP A 209 -1.45 16.25 11.27
C ASP A 209 -2.09 17.36 10.42
N SER A 210 -3.06 16.98 9.59
CA SER A 210 -3.79 17.93 8.74
C SER A 210 -5.27 17.55 8.62
N ARG A 211 -6.09 18.56 8.36
CA ARG A 211 -7.50 18.36 8.03
C ARG A 211 -7.65 17.73 6.63
N PRO A 212 -8.71 16.94 6.36
CA PRO A 212 -9.91 16.76 7.19
C PRO A 212 -9.91 15.54 8.13
N GLU A 213 -9.20 14.46 7.81
CA GLU A 213 -9.35 13.15 8.46
C GLU A 213 -8.67 13.02 9.84
N VAL A 214 -7.76 13.95 10.19
CA VAL A 214 -7.04 14.01 11.49
C VAL A 214 -6.58 12.63 12.02
N GLU A 215 -5.98 11.85 11.12
CA GLU A 215 -5.59 10.45 11.38
C GLU A 215 -4.44 10.30 12.38
N GLY A 216 -3.67 11.36 12.62
CA GLY A 216 -2.57 11.37 13.58
C GLY A 216 -3.05 11.22 15.03
N ARG A 217 -4.34 11.50 15.31
CA ARG A 217 -4.92 11.29 16.64
C ARG A 217 -4.86 9.82 17.07
N GLN A 218 -5.22 8.90 16.18
CA GLN A 218 -5.14 7.46 16.46
C GLN A 218 -3.70 7.03 16.73
N LEU A 219 -2.73 7.58 15.99
CA LEU A 219 -1.31 7.29 16.23
C LEU A 219 -0.87 7.80 17.62
N SER A 220 -1.32 8.99 18.02
CA SER A 220 -1.03 9.55 19.35
C SER A 220 -1.58 8.68 20.48
N GLU A 221 -2.79 8.15 20.31
CA GLU A 221 -3.42 7.25 21.27
C GLU A 221 -2.64 5.93 21.39
N THR A 222 -2.27 5.30 20.28
CA THR A 222 -1.46 4.07 20.29
C THR A 222 -0.09 4.29 20.93
N LEU A 223 0.63 5.35 20.56
CA LEU A 223 1.98 5.60 21.09
C LEU A 223 1.96 5.99 22.57
N SER A 224 0.92 6.72 23.01
CA SER A 224 0.73 7.04 24.43
C SER A 224 0.43 5.79 25.26
N ALA A 225 -0.32 4.83 24.72
CA ALA A 225 -0.59 3.55 25.39
C ALA A 225 0.69 2.71 25.59
N GLU A 226 1.63 2.80 24.66
CA GLU A 226 2.96 2.17 24.74
C GLU A 226 3.95 2.95 25.62
N GLY A 227 3.53 4.08 26.21
CA GLY A 227 4.35 4.91 27.11
C GLY A 227 5.38 5.79 26.40
N ILE A 228 5.18 6.08 25.11
CA ILE A 228 6.06 6.97 24.35
C ILE A 228 5.54 8.41 24.48
N PRO A 229 6.37 9.37 24.96
CA PRO A 229 5.96 10.78 25.04
C PRO A 229 5.62 11.34 23.66
N CYS A 230 4.38 11.81 23.49
CA CYS A 230 3.88 12.31 22.21
C CYS A 230 3.46 13.78 22.30
N THR A 231 3.76 14.56 21.27
CA THR A 231 3.25 15.92 21.07
C THR A 231 2.48 15.98 19.77
N TYR A 232 1.21 16.37 19.83
CA TYR A 232 0.35 16.48 18.65
C TYR A 232 0.25 17.94 18.19
N VAL A 233 0.50 18.18 16.90
CA VAL A 233 0.44 19.52 16.29
C VAL A 233 -0.19 19.45 14.90
N LEU A 234 -0.76 20.58 14.45
CA LEU A 234 -1.23 20.71 13.08
C LEU A 234 -0.09 21.17 12.15
N LEU A 235 -0.23 20.88 10.86
CA LEU A 235 0.71 21.28 9.81
C LEU A 235 1.00 22.79 9.80
N THR A 236 0.07 23.61 10.27
CA THR A 236 0.24 25.08 10.39
C THR A 236 1.30 25.49 11.42
N ALA A 237 1.58 24.66 12.42
CA ALA A 237 2.58 24.92 13.47
C ALA A 237 3.97 24.33 13.13
N ILE A 238 4.14 23.81 11.91
CA ILE A 238 5.35 23.06 11.55
C ILE A 238 6.64 23.88 11.66
N SER A 239 6.59 25.17 11.31
CA SER A 239 7.75 26.07 11.36
C SER A 239 8.23 26.33 12.79
N TYR A 240 7.31 26.33 13.75
CA TYR A 240 7.63 26.50 15.16
C TYR A 240 8.29 25.24 15.71
N ILE A 241 7.65 24.08 15.49
CA ILE A 241 8.06 22.83 16.12
C ILE A 241 9.32 22.22 15.51
N MET A 242 9.64 22.54 14.24
CA MET A 242 10.80 21.96 13.54
C MET A 242 12.14 22.24 14.24
N ARG A 243 12.22 23.30 15.06
CA ARG A 243 13.41 23.66 15.84
C ARG A 243 13.77 22.61 16.90
N GLU A 244 12.79 21.86 17.38
CA GLU A 244 12.97 20.84 18.40
C GLU A 244 13.27 19.45 17.82
N VAL A 245 13.03 19.26 16.52
CA VAL A 245 13.07 17.97 15.85
C VAL A 245 14.51 17.61 15.52
N THR A 246 14.89 16.35 15.73
CA THR A 246 16.21 15.83 15.35
C THR A 246 16.16 14.98 14.08
N LYS A 247 15.05 14.25 13.86
CA LYS A 247 14.87 13.35 12.70
C LYS A 247 13.41 13.29 12.26
N VAL A 248 13.18 13.06 10.97
CA VAL A 248 11.83 12.95 10.42
C VAL A 248 11.60 11.55 9.83
N PHE A 249 10.52 10.88 10.25
CA PHE A 249 10.12 9.57 9.74
C PHE A 249 8.76 9.66 9.05
N ILE A 250 8.70 9.30 7.77
CA ILE A 250 7.47 9.39 6.97
C ILE A 250 7.19 8.05 6.31
N GLY A 251 5.94 7.58 6.44
CA GLY A 251 5.45 6.45 5.66
C GLY A 251 5.20 6.85 4.22
N ALA A 252 5.76 6.11 3.28
CA ALA A 252 5.48 6.31 1.85
C ALA A 252 4.30 5.44 1.40
N SER A 253 3.44 6.03 0.56
CA SER A 253 2.42 5.27 -0.18
C SER A 253 2.98 4.66 -1.46
N ALA A 254 3.96 5.33 -2.09
CA ALA A 254 4.78 4.79 -3.16
C ALA A 254 6.10 5.53 -3.30
N MET A 255 7.08 4.88 -3.92
CA MET A 255 8.32 5.52 -4.35
C MET A 255 8.46 5.38 -5.86
N MET A 256 8.77 6.46 -6.56
CA MET A 256 8.93 6.51 -8.01
C MET A 256 10.37 6.19 -8.42
N SER A 257 10.59 5.82 -9.69
CA SER A 257 11.92 5.46 -10.21
C SER A 257 12.93 6.60 -10.19
N ASN A 258 12.48 7.85 -10.22
CA ASN A 258 13.32 9.04 -10.07
C ASN A 258 13.63 9.37 -8.59
N GLY A 259 13.20 8.54 -7.65
CA GLY A 259 13.35 8.78 -6.21
C GLY A 259 12.28 9.70 -5.60
N ALA A 260 11.31 10.19 -6.39
CA ALA A 260 10.19 10.96 -5.83
C ALA A 260 9.31 10.06 -4.95
N VAL A 261 8.80 10.63 -3.86
CA VAL A 261 7.96 9.90 -2.90
C VAL A 261 6.53 10.40 -2.98
N LEU A 262 5.61 9.46 -3.17
CA LEU A 262 4.18 9.70 -3.06
C LEU A 262 3.72 9.32 -1.65
N SER A 263 3.15 10.28 -0.94
CA SER A 263 2.53 10.07 0.37
C SER A 263 1.31 10.98 0.53
N ARG A 264 0.90 11.25 1.76
CA ARG A 264 -0.23 12.12 2.10
C ARG A 264 0.02 13.55 1.60
N VAL A 265 -1.07 14.26 1.31
CA VAL A 265 -1.02 15.70 1.04
C VAL A 265 -0.36 16.41 2.23
N GLY A 266 0.60 17.30 1.98
CA GLY A 266 1.37 17.98 3.04
C GLY A 266 2.74 17.34 3.35
N THR A 267 3.01 16.10 2.93
CA THR A 267 4.35 15.48 3.10
C THR A 267 5.47 16.31 2.46
N ALA A 268 5.21 16.93 1.29
CA ALA A 268 6.18 17.81 0.64
C ALA A 268 6.52 19.04 1.49
N VAL A 269 5.53 19.64 2.16
CA VAL A 269 5.73 20.78 3.06
C VAL A 269 6.59 20.36 4.25
N VAL A 270 6.29 19.20 4.85
CA VAL A 270 7.10 18.64 5.95
C VAL A 270 8.54 18.41 5.50
N ALA A 271 8.74 17.81 4.32
CA ALA A 271 10.06 17.54 3.79
C ALA A 271 10.84 18.82 3.45
N MET A 272 10.19 19.84 2.89
CA MET A 272 10.81 21.14 2.60
C MET A 272 11.25 21.83 3.89
N MET A 273 10.40 21.85 4.92
CA MET A 273 10.72 22.44 6.22
C MET A 273 11.84 21.67 6.94
N ALA A 274 11.84 20.34 6.88
CA ALA A 274 12.92 19.56 7.46
C ALA A 274 14.25 19.84 6.76
N ARG A 275 14.24 19.96 5.42
CA ARG A 275 15.42 20.31 4.63
C ARG A 275 15.94 21.71 4.94
N SER A 276 15.08 22.71 5.14
CA SER A 276 15.53 24.06 5.49
C SER A 276 16.18 24.13 6.87
N HIS A 277 15.89 23.16 7.75
CA HIS A 277 16.52 23.00 9.06
C HIS A 277 17.69 21.98 9.05
N ASN A 278 18.13 21.51 7.88
CA ASN A 278 19.18 20.51 7.71
C ASN A 278 18.90 19.19 8.46
N LEU A 279 17.62 18.82 8.62
CA LEU A 279 17.21 17.60 9.31
C LEU A 279 17.14 16.42 8.34
N PRO A 280 17.62 15.22 8.76
CA PRO A 280 17.50 14.02 7.94
C PRO A 280 16.04 13.55 7.89
N ILE A 281 15.59 13.22 6.67
CA ILE A 281 14.26 12.67 6.41
C ILE A 281 14.43 11.22 6.00
N MET A 282 13.73 10.32 6.69
CA MET A 282 13.71 8.90 6.40
C MET A 282 12.33 8.47 5.93
N PHE A 283 12.27 7.94 4.71
CA PHE A 283 11.06 7.36 4.15
C PHE A 283 11.03 5.86 4.40
N CYS A 284 10.01 5.40 5.10
CA CYS A 284 9.76 3.98 5.31
C CYS A 284 8.76 3.50 4.24
N CYS A 285 9.21 2.58 3.38
CA CYS A 285 8.44 2.08 2.26
C CYS A 285 8.77 0.60 1.99
N GLU A 286 7.76 -0.23 1.86
CA GLU A 286 7.94 -1.62 1.43
C GLU A 286 8.28 -1.68 -0.06
N THR A 287 9.13 -2.63 -0.46
CA THR A 287 9.63 -2.74 -1.84
C THR A 287 8.51 -2.89 -2.87
N TYR A 288 7.38 -3.51 -2.50
CA TYR A 288 6.24 -3.67 -3.40
C TYR A 288 5.51 -2.37 -3.73
N LYS A 289 5.78 -1.28 -3.02
CA LYS A 289 5.23 0.05 -3.33
C LYS A 289 6.12 0.86 -4.27
N VAL A 290 7.28 0.33 -4.68
CA VAL A 290 8.19 1.01 -5.63
C VAL A 290 7.66 0.90 -7.06
N ARG A 291 7.58 2.03 -7.76
CA ARG A 291 7.10 2.17 -9.15
C ARG A 291 8.28 2.47 -10.07
N LEU A 292 8.63 1.50 -10.91
CA LEU A 292 9.73 1.61 -11.88
C LEU A 292 9.40 2.44 -13.15
N LEU A 293 8.13 2.77 -13.41
CA LEU A 293 7.71 3.41 -14.67
C LEU A 293 7.08 4.79 -14.40
N MET A 294 7.77 5.85 -14.81
CA MET A 294 7.20 7.18 -15.00
C MET A 294 6.50 7.22 -16.35
N LEU A 295 5.18 7.34 -16.36
CA LEU A 295 4.45 7.86 -17.51
C LEU A 295 3.76 9.14 -17.04
N TRP A 296 4.43 10.24 -17.38
CA TRP A 296 3.92 11.58 -17.69
C TRP A 296 2.84 12.22 -16.80
N LEU A 297 3.26 13.24 -16.03
CA LEU A 297 2.44 14.39 -15.60
C LEU A 297 3.19 15.71 -15.84
N ALA A 298 4.02 15.78 -16.88
CA ALA A 298 4.66 17.03 -17.29
C ALA A 298 4.90 17.03 -18.81
N SER A 299 3.89 17.46 -19.57
CA SER A 299 3.90 18.66 -20.45
C SER A 299 2.46 19.01 -20.80
#